data_AF-R6LWG9-F1
#
_entry.id   AF-R6LWG9-F1
#
_cell.length_a   1.000
_cell.length_b   1.000
_cell.length_c   1.000
_cell.angle_alpha   90.00
_cell.angle_beta   90.00
_cell.angle_gamma   90.00
#
_symmetry.space_group_name_H-M   'P 1'
#
loop_
_entity.id
_entity.type
_entity.pdbx_description
1 polymer ?
#
loop_
_entity_poly.entity_id
_entity_poly.type
_entity_poly.pdbx_seq_one_letter_code
_entity_poly.pdbx_strand_id
1 'polypeptide(L)'
;MNYYKEIKNELINNEVYKSVKDYSKNKNELSTYYNVGKLLIEAQDGEERAKYGDGLIKEYSKKLSEELGGKYNITTLKRMRQFYLIIEKGATLWHQLTWSHYRELLTFDNIDEINYYIKQTEIYNLSVRKLREKIKSKEYQRLDDNTKLKLINKEETVVSDFIKNPIVIRNKYNIDKESITEKILQRLILEDIPSFLKELGNRYSVTTLKYMRMFYLLIEKGQPLADQLTWFYYCELLFIKYNIYYF
;
A
#
# COMPACT_ATOMS: atom_id res chain seq x y z
N MET A 1 34.37 -16.81 4.75
CA MET A 1 33.21 -16.97 3.83
C MET A 1 33.48 -16.16 2.56
N ASN A 2 33.14 -16.66 1.36
CA ASN A 2 33.23 -15.83 0.14
C ASN A 2 31.81 -15.36 -0.23
N TYR A 3 31.37 -14.28 0.43
CA TYR A 3 30.02 -13.74 0.29
C TYR A 3 29.66 -13.38 -1.15
N TYR A 4 30.62 -12.85 -1.92
CA TYR A 4 30.39 -12.54 -3.34
C TYR A 4 29.97 -13.80 -4.12
N LYS A 5 30.68 -14.91 -3.94
CA LYS A 5 30.40 -16.17 -4.65
C LYS A 5 29.03 -16.73 -4.28
N GLU A 6 28.65 -16.63 -3.01
CA GLU A 6 27.34 -17.08 -2.54
C GLU A 6 26.21 -16.22 -3.08
N ILE A 7 26.33 -14.89 -3.01
CA ILE A 7 25.36 -13.96 -3.61
C ILE A 7 25.20 -14.24 -5.10
N LYS A 8 26.30 -14.42 -5.83
CA LYS A 8 26.27 -14.75 -7.25
C LYS A 8 25.49 -16.05 -7.50
N ASN A 9 25.76 -17.10 -6.73
CA ASN A 9 25.09 -18.38 -6.87
C ASN A 9 23.58 -18.27 -6.59
N GLU A 10 23.16 -17.57 -5.53
CA GLU A 10 21.75 -17.30 -5.24
C GLU A 10 21.05 -16.63 -6.43
N LEU A 11 21.68 -15.60 -7.01
CA LEU A 11 21.11 -14.86 -8.14
C LEU A 11 21.02 -15.71 -9.41
N ILE A 12 22.04 -16.52 -9.72
CA ILE A 12 22.03 -17.45 -10.86
C ILE A 12 20.91 -18.49 -10.68
N ASN A 13 20.84 -19.11 -9.49
CA ASN A 13 19.83 -20.12 -9.19
C ASN A 13 18.42 -19.55 -9.34
N ASN A 14 18.19 -18.31 -8.92
CA ASN A 14 16.90 -17.66 -9.11
C ASN A 14 16.56 -17.40 -10.58
N GLU A 15 17.53 -16.97 -11.41
CA GLU A 15 17.27 -16.78 -12.84
C GLU A 15 16.94 -18.12 -13.54
N VAL A 16 17.63 -19.20 -13.18
CA VAL A 16 17.31 -20.56 -13.67
C VAL A 16 15.94 -21.01 -13.16
N TYR A 17 15.61 -20.78 -11.88
CA TYR A 17 14.32 -21.17 -11.33
C TYR A 17 13.17 -20.46 -12.07
N LYS A 18 13.32 -19.17 -12.33
CA LYS A 18 12.34 -18.33 -13.03
C LYS A 18 12.10 -18.70 -14.48
N SER A 19 13.04 -19.40 -15.13
CA SER A 19 12.90 -19.87 -16.52
C SER A 19 12.26 -21.25 -16.60
N VAL A 20 12.31 -22.04 -15.52
CA VAL A 20 11.81 -23.42 -15.49
C VAL A 20 10.45 -23.54 -14.79
N LYS A 21 10.15 -22.71 -13.78
CA LYS A 21 8.94 -22.85 -12.93
C LYS A 21 8.14 -21.55 -12.83
N ASP A 22 6.96 -21.53 -13.43
CA ASP A 22 6.09 -20.34 -13.43
C ASP A 22 5.28 -20.15 -12.14
N TYR A 23 4.74 -21.23 -11.56
CA TYR A 23 3.74 -21.13 -10.47
C TYR A 23 4.29 -20.67 -9.11
N SER A 24 5.60 -20.71 -8.89
CA SER A 24 6.25 -20.36 -7.60
C SER A 24 7.34 -19.31 -7.74
N LYS A 25 7.36 -18.63 -8.89
CA LYS A 25 8.36 -17.64 -9.27
C LYS A 25 8.52 -16.52 -8.24
N ASN A 26 7.39 -15.95 -7.79
CA ASN A 26 7.38 -14.84 -6.84
C ASN A 26 7.97 -15.25 -5.49
N LYS A 27 7.55 -16.41 -4.97
CA LYS A 27 8.04 -16.93 -3.69
C LYS A 27 9.55 -17.17 -3.72
N ASN A 28 10.04 -17.79 -4.79
CA ASN A 28 11.47 -18.02 -4.98
C ASN A 28 12.26 -16.72 -5.11
N GLU A 29 11.77 -15.77 -5.91
CA GLU A 29 12.42 -14.48 -6.12
C GLU A 29 12.55 -13.69 -4.82
N LEU A 30 11.48 -13.65 -4.02
CA LEU A 30 11.51 -12.99 -2.72
C LEU A 30 12.45 -13.70 -1.73
N SER A 31 12.43 -15.03 -1.69
CA SER A 31 13.36 -15.79 -0.84
C SER A 31 14.81 -15.53 -1.22
N THR A 32 15.11 -15.49 -2.52
CA THR A 32 16.45 -15.18 -3.03
C THR A 32 16.86 -13.77 -2.61
N TYR A 33 15.99 -12.79 -2.80
CA TYR A 33 16.30 -11.39 -2.49
C TYR A 33 16.45 -11.14 -1.00
N TYR A 34 15.70 -11.87 -0.18
CA TYR A 34 15.90 -11.93 1.28
C TYR A 34 17.28 -12.51 1.62
N ASN A 35 17.65 -13.67 1.06
CA ASN A 35 18.94 -14.32 1.30
C ASN A 35 20.12 -13.44 0.86
N VAL A 36 20.04 -12.83 -0.32
CA VAL A 36 21.04 -11.89 -0.81
C VAL A 36 21.14 -10.68 0.12
N GLY A 37 20.01 -10.15 0.59
CA GLY A 37 19.99 -9.07 1.57
C GLY A 37 20.70 -9.44 2.88
N LYS A 38 20.47 -10.65 3.38
CA LYS A 38 21.15 -11.20 4.56
C LYS A 38 22.66 -11.32 4.34
N LEU A 39 23.09 -11.95 3.25
CA LEU A 39 24.51 -12.10 2.91
C LEU A 39 25.21 -10.74 2.75
N LEU A 40 24.50 -9.72 2.24
CA LEU A 40 25.04 -8.36 2.14
C LEU A 40 25.26 -7.72 3.51
N ILE A 41 24.40 -7.97 4.50
CA ILE A 41 24.58 -7.49 5.88
C ILE A 41 25.74 -8.24 6.56
N GLU A 42 25.79 -9.56 6.41
CA GLU A 42 26.87 -10.38 6.97
C GLU A 42 28.24 -10.01 6.38
N ALA A 43 28.30 -9.71 5.08
CA ALA A 43 29.51 -9.21 4.42
C ALA A 43 29.94 -7.80 4.88
N GLN A 44 29.04 -7.06 5.54
CA GLN A 44 29.28 -5.73 6.11
C GLN A 44 29.57 -5.79 7.61
N ASP A 45 29.99 -6.96 8.12
CA ASP A 45 30.22 -7.22 9.55
C ASP A 45 29.01 -6.87 10.45
N GLY A 46 27.79 -6.98 9.89
CA GLY A 46 26.55 -6.74 10.63
C GLY A 46 26.19 -5.26 10.84
N GLU A 47 26.95 -4.32 10.28
CA GLU A 47 26.63 -2.90 10.42
C GLU A 47 25.43 -2.47 9.56
N GLU A 48 24.30 -2.13 10.20
CA GLU A 48 23.10 -1.62 9.51
C GLU A 48 23.35 -0.29 8.77
N ARG A 49 24.31 0.52 9.24
CA ARG A 49 24.62 1.88 8.73
C ARG A 49 26.09 2.04 8.38
N ALA A 50 26.65 1.10 7.62
CA ALA A 50 28.05 1.21 7.25
C ALA A 50 28.26 2.19 6.08
N LYS A 51 28.94 3.32 6.34
CA LYS A 51 29.69 4.07 5.28
C LYS A 51 30.63 3.14 4.49
N TYR A 52 31.11 2.08 5.15
CA TYR A 52 31.91 0.99 4.55
C TYR A 52 31.09 0.08 3.63
N GLY A 53 29.80 -0.14 3.94
CA GLY A 53 28.91 -1.00 3.18
C GLY A 53 28.56 -0.50 1.77
N ASP A 54 28.62 0.81 1.56
CA ASP A 54 28.43 1.40 0.23
C ASP A 54 29.58 1.08 -0.74
N GLY A 55 30.80 0.88 -0.22
CA GLY A 55 31.96 0.43 -1.00
C GLY A 55 31.77 -1.02 -1.48
N LEU A 56 31.40 -1.92 -0.58
CA LEU A 56 31.18 -3.33 -0.87
C LEU A 56 30.03 -3.54 -1.88
N ILE A 57 28.89 -2.86 -1.69
CA ILE A 57 27.78 -2.94 -2.64
C ILE A 57 28.20 -2.41 -4.02
N LYS A 58 29.01 -1.35 -4.07
CA LYS A 58 29.51 -0.81 -5.34
C LYS A 58 30.43 -1.80 -6.06
N GLU A 59 31.34 -2.46 -5.34
CA GLU A 59 32.21 -3.49 -5.89
C GLU A 59 31.39 -4.69 -6.41
N TYR A 60 30.48 -5.21 -5.60
CA TYR A 60 29.67 -6.37 -5.96
C TYR A 60 28.75 -6.06 -7.13
N SER A 61 28.15 -4.87 -7.14
CA SER A 61 27.32 -4.43 -8.26
C SER A 61 28.11 -4.38 -9.57
N LYS A 62 29.35 -3.87 -9.54
CA LYS A 62 30.20 -3.83 -10.74
C LYS A 62 30.45 -5.24 -11.27
N LYS A 63 30.95 -6.14 -10.42
CA LYS A 63 31.25 -7.53 -10.80
C LYS A 63 30.00 -8.29 -11.26
N LEU A 64 28.89 -8.18 -10.55
CA LEU A 64 27.62 -8.82 -10.94
C LEU A 64 27.07 -8.24 -12.25
N SER A 65 27.24 -6.95 -12.52
CA SER A 65 26.80 -6.34 -13.77
C SER A 65 27.63 -6.81 -14.97
N GLU A 66 28.94 -6.99 -14.77
CA GLU A 66 29.85 -7.55 -15.78
C GLU A 66 29.56 -9.04 -16.05
N GLU A 67 29.26 -9.82 -15.02
CA GLU A 67 29.10 -11.28 -15.14
C GLU A 67 27.65 -11.74 -15.45
N LEU A 68 26.64 -11.03 -14.96
CA LEU A 68 25.21 -11.41 -15.04
C LEU A 68 24.33 -10.35 -15.74
N GLY A 69 24.89 -9.20 -16.11
CA GLY A 69 24.20 -8.09 -16.77
C GLY A 69 23.64 -7.02 -15.82
N GLY A 70 23.23 -5.87 -16.39
CA GLY A 70 22.92 -4.62 -15.67
C GLY A 70 21.71 -4.63 -14.72
N LYS A 71 21.06 -5.78 -14.51
CA LYS A 71 19.95 -5.93 -13.54
C LYS A 71 20.43 -5.74 -12.09
N TYR A 72 21.64 -6.17 -11.78
CA TYR A 72 22.22 -6.17 -10.43
C TYR A 72 23.05 -4.91 -10.15
N ASN A 73 22.44 -3.76 -10.42
CA ASN A 73 23.01 -2.46 -10.10
C ASN A 73 22.97 -2.17 -8.58
N ILE A 74 23.67 -1.10 -8.18
CA ILE A 74 23.80 -0.64 -6.79
C ILE A 74 22.42 -0.50 -6.14
N THR A 75 21.45 0.10 -6.84
CA THR A 75 20.09 0.32 -6.32
C THR A 75 19.37 -1.00 -6.06
N THR A 76 19.50 -1.97 -6.95
CA THR A 76 18.91 -3.31 -6.76
C THR A 76 19.47 -3.99 -5.51
N LEU A 77 20.79 -3.99 -5.33
CA LEU A 77 21.44 -4.59 -4.15
C LEU A 77 21.06 -3.86 -2.85
N LYS A 78 21.04 -2.52 -2.87
CA LYS A 78 20.58 -1.70 -1.72
C LYS A 78 19.14 -2.05 -1.33
N ARG A 79 18.25 -2.27 -2.31
CA ARG A 79 16.87 -2.71 -2.06
C ARG A 79 16.78 -4.12 -1.50
N MET A 80 17.56 -5.08 -1.99
CA MET A 80 17.61 -6.45 -1.42
C MET A 80 18.06 -6.41 0.05
N ARG A 81 19.09 -5.62 0.37
CA ARG A 81 19.53 -5.38 1.74
C ARG A 81 18.42 -4.77 2.61
N GLN A 82 17.77 -3.72 2.12
CA GLN A 82 16.67 -3.07 2.84
C GLN A 82 15.48 -4.02 3.07
N PHE A 83 15.17 -4.86 2.08
CA PHE A 83 14.12 -5.86 2.17
C PHE A 83 14.36 -6.86 3.30
N TYR A 84 15.60 -7.37 3.43
CA TYR A 84 15.99 -8.20 4.56
C TYR A 84 15.76 -7.48 5.90
N LEU A 85 16.30 -6.27 6.06
CA LEU A 85 16.17 -5.50 7.30
C LEU A 85 14.72 -5.21 7.70
N ILE A 86 13.84 -4.94 6.74
CA ILE A 86 12.42 -4.65 7.01
C ILE A 86 11.67 -5.92 7.44
N ILE A 87 12.00 -7.07 6.85
CA ILE A 87 11.42 -8.35 7.26
C ILE A 87 11.87 -8.72 8.67
N GLU A 88 13.16 -8.59 8.97
CA GLU A 88 13.70 -8.89 10.31
C GLU A 88 13.09 -8.00 11.40
N LYS A 89 12.74 -6.76 11.06
CA LYS A 89 12.05 -5.83 11.96
C LYS A 89 10.57 -6.15 12.20
N GLY A 90 10.01 -7.16 11.53
CA GLY A 90 8.65 -7.63 11.75
C GLY A 90 7.65 -7.33 10.64
N ALA A 91 8.10 -7.11 9.40
CA ALA A 91 7.18 -7.09 8.26
C ALA A 91 6.57 -8.48 8.04
N THR A 92 5.25 -8.58 8.22
CA THR A 92 4.51 -9.84 8.12
C THR A 92 4.12 -10.16 6.67
N LEU A 93 3.82 -11.43 6.38
CA LEU A 93 3.25 -11.88 5.09
C LEU A 93 4.11 -11.58 3.85
N TRP A 94 5.44 -11.69 4.00
CA TRP A 94 6.36 -11.32 2.92
C TRP A 94 6.19 -12.10 1.61
N HIS A 95 5.61 -13.29 1.67
CA HIS A 95 5.44 -14.20 0.53
C HIS A 95 4.16 -13.96 -0.28
N GLN A 96 3.28 -13.05 0.15
CA GLN A 96 1.99 -12.78 -0.51
C GLN A 96 2.08 -11.77 -1.66
N LEU A 97 3.17 -10.98 -1.71
CA LEU A 97 3.36 -9.93 -2.70
C LEU A 97 4.43 -10.27 -3.72
N THR A 98 4.52 -9.48 -4.79
CA THR A 98 5.61 -9.58 -5.76
C THR A 98 6.73 -8.60 -5.43
N TRP A 99 7.95 -8.85 -5.93
CA TRP A 99 9.07 -7.90 -5.77
C TRP A 99 8.71 -6.48 -6.20
N SER A 100 7.86 -6.34 -7.23
CA SER A 100 7.43 -5.02 -7.69
C SER A 100 6.56 -4.27 -6.70
N HIS A 101 5.77 -4.96 -5.87
CA HIS A 101 5.07 -4.32 -4.75
C HIS A 101 6.07 -3.88 -3.68
N TYR A 102 7.01 -4.76 -3.31
CA TYR A 102 8.04 -4.40 -2.34
C TYR A 102 8.87 -3.20 -2.77
N ARG A 103 9.22 -3.07 -4.06
CA ARG A 103 9.92 -1.87 -4.55
C ARG A 103 9.20 -0.56 -4.25
N GLU A 104 7.86 -0.55 -4.17
CA GLU A 104 7.08 0.63 -3.75
C GLU A 104 7.13 0.80 -2.23
N LEU A 105 7.08 -0.29 -1.47
CA LEU A 105 7.05 -0.29 -0.01
C LEU A 105 8.42 -0.03 0.65
N LEU A 106 9.51 -0.42 -0.02
CA LEU A 106 10.89 -0.14 0.40
C LEU A 106 11.24 1.35 0.35
N THR A 107 10.30 2.23 0.03
CA THR A 107 10.50 3.68 0.13
C THR A 107 10.26 4.20 1.55
N PHE A 108 9.64 3.39 2.42
CA PHE A 108 9.31 3.74 3.79
C PHE A 108 10.27 3.09 4.79
N ASP A 109 10.48 3.79 5.91
CA ASP A 109 11.20 3.26 7.08
C ASP A 109 10.24 2.78 8.19
N ASN A 110 8.98 3.25 8.17
CA ASN A 110 7.97 2.88 9.15
C ASN A 110 7.39 1.48 8.84
N ILE A 111 7.66 0.52 9.73
CA ILE A 111 7.20 -0.88 9.60
C ILE A 111 5.68 -1.01 9.69
N ASP A 112 5.01 -0.19 10.49
CA ASP A 112 3.55 -0.22 10.64
C ASP A 112 2.84 0.27 9.37
N GLU A 113 3.40 1.32 8.74
CA GLU A 113 2.93 1.80 7.44
C GLU A 113 3.10 0.72 6.36
N ILE A 114 4.24 0.04 6.34
CA ILE A 114 4.50 -1.05 5.40
C ILE A 114 3.52 -2.19 5.63
N ASN A 115 3.35 -2.64 6.87
CA ASN A 115 2.42 -3.71 7.24
C ASN A 115 0.97 -3.36 6.87
N TYR A 116 0.56 -2.10 7.07
CA TYR A 116 -0.73 -1.61 6.63
C TYR A 116 -0.91 -1.79 5.11
N TYR A 117 0.03 -1.31 4.30
CA TYR A 117 -0.07 -1.42 2.85
C TYR A 117 0.04 -2.86 2.32
N ILE A 118 0.79 -3.74 3.01
CA ILE A 118 0.81 -5.18 2.72
C ILE A 118 -0.59 -5.76 2.91
N LYS A 119 -1.20 -5.52 4.08
CA LYS A 119 -2.55 -6.02 4.40
C LYS A 119 -3.61 -5.45 3.45
N GLN A 120 -3.52 -4.16 3.09
CA GLN A 120 -4.40 -3.57 2.08
C GLN A 120 -4.24 -4.22 0.71
N THR A 121 -3.00 -4.55 0.32
CA THR A 121 -2.73 -5.19 -0.97
C THR A 121 -3.29 -6.60 -1.03
N GLU A 122 -3.18 -7.36 0.07
CA GLU A 122 -3.77 -8.69 0.22
C GLU A 122 -5.30 -8.64 0.20
N ILE A 123 -5.93 -7.85 1.07
CA ILE A 123 -7.40 -7.78 1.19
C ILE A 123 -8.06 -7.36 -0.12
N TYR A 124 -7.48 -6.41 -0.84
CA TYR A 124 -8.06 -5.83 -2.05
C TYR A 124 -7.43 -6.30 -3.35
N ASN A 125 -6.53 -7.30 -3.30
CA ASN A 125 -5.77 -7.78 -4.45
C ASN A 125 -5.23 -6.63 -5.31
N LEU A 126 -4.56 -5.67 -4.68
CA LEU A 126 -4.13 -4.46 -5.38
C LEU A 126 -3.04 -4.80 -6.40
N SER A 127 -3.15 -4.20 -7.59
CA SER A 127 -2.00 -4.15 -8.51
C SER A 127 -1.00 -3.11 -8.03
N VAL A 128 0.26 -3.21 -8.49
CA VAL A 128 1.33 -2.24 -8.19
C VAL A 128 0.89 -0.80 -8.46
N ARG A 129 0.13 -0.57 -9.54
CA ARG A 129 -0.42 0.75 -9.87
C ARG A 129 -1.41 1.23 -8.80
N LYS A 130 -2.35 0.39 -8.39
CA LYS A 130 -3.34 0.74 -7.36
C LYS A 130 -2.69 0.95 -5.98
N LEU A 131 -1.67 0.16 -5.64
CA LEU A 131 -0.87 0.37 -4.44
C LEU A 131 -0.20 1.75 -4.47
N ARG A 132 0.46 2.10 -5.59
CA ARG A 132 1.10 3.41 -5.77
C ARG A 132 0.11 4.57 -5.64
N GLU A 133 -1.10 4.42 -6.16
CA GLU A 133 -2.16 5.43 -6.02
C GLU A 133 -2.57 5.63 -4.54
N LYS A 134 -2.69 4.54 -3.75
CA LYS A 134 -2.98 4.60 -2.30
C LYS A 134 -1.83 5.18 -1.48
N ILE A 135 -0.59 4.88 -1.85
CA ILE A 135 0.61 5.51 -1.26
C ILE A 135 0.60 7.01 -1.54
N LYS A 136 0.36 7.41 -2.80
CA LYS A 136 0.33 8.81 -3.20
C LYS A 136 -0.76 9.61 -2.48
N SER A 137 -1.89 8.99 -2.16
CA SER A 137 -2.96 9.62 -1.38
C SER A 137 -2.69 9.67 0.12
N LYS A 138 -1.52 9.23 0.58
CA LYS A 138 -1.11 9.18 1.99
C LYS A 138 -2.15 8.49 2.87
N GLU A 139 -2.74 7.41 2.35
CA GLU A 139 -3.88 6.75 2.98
C GLU A 139 -3.60 6.35 4.43
N TYR A 140 -2.42 5.81 4.73
CA TYR A 140 -2.05 5.43 6.09
C TYR A 140 -1.96 6.64 7.04
N GLN A 141 -1.37 7.75 6.60
CA GLN A 141 -1.26 8.96 7.42
C GLN A 141 -2.62 9.58 7.75
N ARG A 142 -3.63 9.34 6.91
CA ARG A 142 -5.00 9.86 7.09
C ARG A 142 -5.88 9.00 7.98
N LEU A 143 -5.38 7.88 8.50
CA LEU A 143 -6.04 7.17 9.59
C LEU A 143 -5.82 7.93 10.89
N ASP A 144 -6.80 7.85 11.79
CA ASP A 144 -6.63 8.37 13.15
C ASP A 144 -5.64 7.50 13.94
N ASP A 145 -5.05 8.09 14.97
CA ASP A 145 -3.99 7.43 15.73
C ASP A 145 -4.52 6.25 16.56
N ASN A 146 -5.77 6.28 17.02
CA ASN A 146 -6.37 5.14 17.72
C ASN A 146 -6.54 3.95 16.77
N THR A 147 -6.97 4.18 15.53
CA THR A 147 -7.03 3.13 14.50
C THR A 147 -5.66 2.56 14.20
N LYS A 148 -4.63 3.39 14.08
CA LYS A 148 -3.25 2.89 13.89
C LYS A 148 -2.83 1.99 15.05
N LEU A 149 -3.10 2.38 16.29
CA LEU A 149 -2.82 1.58 17.48
C LEU A 149 -3.56 0.24 17.47
N LYS A 150 -4.87 0.23 17.16
CA LYS A 150 -5.66 -1.00 17.00
C LYS A 150 -5.03 -1.94 15.96
N LEU A 151 -4.58 -1.39 14.83
CA LEU A 151 -3.94 -2.16 13.77
C LEU A 151 -2.60 -2.78 14.21
N ILE A 152 -1.80 -2.03 14.97
CA ILE A 152 -0.51 -2.49 15.54
C ILE A 152 -0.74 -3.59 16.57
N ASN A 153 -1.69 -3.38 17.49
CA ASN A 153 -2.02 -4.32 18.56
C ASN A 153 -2.86 -5.52 18.09
N LYS A 154 -3.29 -5.53 16.83
CA LYS A 154 -4.18 -6.53 16.22
C LYS A 154 -5.53 -6.64 16.95
N GLU A 155 -6.05 -5.51 17.41
CA GLU A 155 -7.36 -5.39 18.03
C GLU A 155 -8.49 -5.43 16.99
N GLU A 156 -9.72 -5.65 17.45
CA GLU A 156 -10.89 -5.60 16.57
C GLU A 156 -11.10 -4.18 16.02
N THR A 157 -11.26 -4.09 14.70
CA THR A 157 -11.51 -2.83 13.99
C THR A 157 -12.95 -2.76 13.50
N VAL A 158 -13.59 -1.62 13.67
CA VAL A 158 -14.93 -1.33 13.14
C VAL A 158 -14.85 -0.56 11.83
N VAL A 159 -15.97 -0.40 11.12
CA VAL A 159 -15.99 0.27 9.80
C VAL A 159 -15.57 1.74 9.92
N SER A 160 -15.99 2.42 10.99
CA SER A 160 -15.68 3.84 11.22
C SER A 160 -14.19 4.12 11.41
N ASP A 161 -13.42 3.13 11.87
CA ASP A 161 -11.96 3.25 12.05
C ASP A 161 -11.25 3.53 10.70
N PHE A 162 -11.84 3.12 9.57
CA PHE A 162 -11.24 3.28 8.25
C PHE A 162 -11.72 4.53 7.49
N ILE A 163 -12.49 5.40 8.14
CA ILE A 163 -12.90 6.68 7.56
C ILE A 163 -11.67 7.60 7.55
N LYS A 164 -11.25 8.02 6.36
CA LYS A 164 -10.00 8.78 6.18
C LYS A 164 -10.23 10.24 6.51
N ASN A 165 -9.31 10.83 7.26
CA ASN A 165 -9.31 12.25 7.57
C ASN A 165 -7.99 12.92 7.14
N PRO A 166 -8.02 13.93 6.24
CA PRO A 166 -9.19 14.47 5.52
C PRO A 166 -9.69 13.55 4.40
N ILE A 167 -10.98 13.65 4.06
CA ILE A 167 -11.57 13.01 2.89
C ILE A 167 -11.07 13.72 1.62
N VAL A 168 -10.60 12.95 0.64
CA VAL A 168 -10.09 13.51 -0.63
C VAL A 168 -11.16 13.43 -1.70
N ILE A 169 -11.61 14.59 -2.16
CA ILE A 169 -12.57 14.71 -3.27
C ILE A 169 -11.81 14.94 -4.57
N ARG A 170 -12.20 14.22 -5.64
CA ARG A 170 -11.58 14.38 -6.94
C ARG A 170 -12.06 15.67 -7.60
N ASN A 171 -11.13 16.58 -7.85
CA ASN A 171 -11.39 17.80 -8.59
C ASN A 171 -11.15 17.57 -10.09
N LYS A 172 -12.18 17.10 -10.80
CA LYS A 172 -12.10 16.80 -12.24
C LYS A 172 -11.81 18.04 -13.10
N TYR A 173 -12.20 19.21 -12.60
CA TYR A 173 -12.15 20.47 -13.34
C TYR A 173 -10.92 21.32 -13.01
N ASN A 174 -10.01 20.83 -12.14
CA ASN A 174 -8.86 21.58 -11.66
C ASN A 174 -9.22 23.00 -11.15
N ILE A 175 -10.39 23.14 -10.52
CA ILE A 175 -10.82 24.42 -9.94
C ILE A 175 -9.90 24.77 -8.78
N ASP A 176 -9.44 26.02 -8.70
CA ASP A 176 -8.62 26.48 -7.59
C ASP A 176 -9.34 26.29 -6.26
N LYS A 177 -8.63 25.79 -5.25
CA LYS A 177 -9.22 25.46 -3.93
C LYS A 177 -9.96 26.63 -3.30
N GLU A 178 -9.44 27.84 -3.46
CA GLU A 178 -10.02 29.08 -2.94
C GLU A 178 -11.34 29.47 -3.64
N SER A 179 -11.54 28.96 -4.86
CA SER A 179 -12.75 29.19 -5.67
C SER A 179 -13.81 28.10 -5.49
N ILE A 180 -13.54 27.07 -4.68
CA ILE A 180 -14.50 25.99 -4.41
C ILE A 180 -15.55 26.48 -3.42
N THR A 181 -16.74 26.76 -3.93
CA THR A 181 -17.94 26.99 -3.12
C THR A 181 -18.60 25.66 -2.73
N GLU A 182 -19.48 25.69 -1.73
CA GLU A 182 -20.27 24.51 -1.31
C GLU A 182 -21.03 23.88 -2.48
N LYS A 183 -21.62 24.69 -3.36
CA LYS A 183 -22.35 24.22 -4.55
C LYS A 183 -21.44 23.49 -5.55
N ILE A 184 -20.21 23.99 -5.73
CA ILE A 184 -19.20 23.34 -6.57
C ILE A 184 -18.73 22.04 -5.92
N LEU A 185 -18.51 22.04 -4.60
CA LEU A 185 -18.11 20.85 -3.86
C LEU A 185 -19.16 19.75 -3.95
N GLN A 186 -20.43 20.09 -3.72
CA GLN A 186 -21.57 19.18 -3.90
C GLN A 186 -21.56 18.56 -5.30
N ARG A 187 -21.40 19.39 -6.33
CA ARG A 187 -21.34 18.92 -7.72
C ARG A 187 -20.18 17.96 -7.96
N LEU A 188 -18.97 18.27 -7.47
CA LEU A 188 -17.79 17.39 -7.58
C LEU A 188 -18.02 16.02 -6.93
N ILE A 189 -18.66 16.00 -5.75
CA ILE A 189 -19.02 14.75 -5.07
C ILE A 189 -20.04 13.96 -5.90
N LEU A 190 -21.08 14.63 -6.41
CA LEU A 190 -22.15 14.00 -7.19
C LEU A 190 -21.69 13.41 -8.53
N GLU A 191 -20.73 14.07 -9.17
CA GLU A 191 -20.18 13.60 -10.44
C GLU A 191 -19.23 12.39 -10.28
N ASP A 192 -18.64 12.20 -9.10
CA ASP A 192 -17.75 11.06 -8.80
C ASP A 192 -18.05 10.43 -7.42
N ILE A 193 -19.33 10.11 -7.21
CA ILE A 193 -19.84 9.44 -6.01
C ILE A 193 -19.03 8.17 -5.68
N PRO A 194 -18.71 7.27 -6.63
CA PRO A 194 -17.95 6.06 -6.32
C PRO A 194 -16.60 6.35 -5.67
N SER A 195 -15.90 7.40 -6.09
CA SER A 195 -14.61 7.77 -5.52
C SER A 195 -14.76 8.40 -4.14
N PHE A 196 -15.78 9.23 -3.93
CA PHE A 196 -16.10 9.78 -2.61
C PHE A 196 -16.41 8.67 -1.60
N LEU A 197 -17.26 7.72 -1.95
CA LEU A 197 -17.63 6.60 -1.07
C LEU A 197 -16.44 5.71 -0.71
N LYS A 198 -15.52 5.51 -1.65
CA LYS A 198 -14.28 4.78 -1.40
C LYS A 198 -13.39 5.44 -0.34
N GLU A 199 -13.51 6.75 -0.17
CA GLU A 199 -12.81 7.50 0.89
C GLU A 199 -13.50 7.35 2.26
N LEU A 200 -14.80 7.08 2.29
CA LEU A 200 -15.55 6.73 3.51
C LEU A 200 -15.32 5.26 3.94
N GLY A 201 -14.92 4.39 3.00
CA GLY A 201 -14.50 3.03 3.29
C GLY A 201 -14.98 2.02 2.25
N ASN A 202 -14.34 0.85 2.17
CA ASN A 202 -14.61 -0.09 1.08
C ASN A 202 -15.93 -0.88 1.23
N ARG A 203 -16.53 -0.95 2.43
CA ARG A 203 -17.85 -1.58 2.64
C ARG A 203 -19.02 -0.75 2.08
N TYR A 204 -18.78 0.52 1.77
CA TYR A 204 -19.77 1.44 1.18
C TYR A 204 -19.77 1.41 -0.35
N SER A 205 -19.46 0.29 -1.00
CA SER A 205 -19.45 0.19 -2.47
C SER A 205 -20.61 -0.60 -3.07
N VAL A 206 -21.11 -1.63 -2.39
CA VAL A 206 -22.17 -2.53 -2.92
C VAL A 206 -23.56 -2.13 -2.44
N THR A 207 -23.73 -1.76 -1.16
CA THR A 207 -25.01 -1.28 -0.59
C THR A 207 -25.45 0.06 -1.19
N THR A 208 -24.57 0.70 -1.95
CA THR A 208 -24.63 2.13 -2.26
C THR A 208 -25.48 2.49 -3.45
N LEU A 209 -25.78 1.55 -4.33
CA LEU A 209 -26.72 1.79 -5.44
C LEU A 209 -28.13 2.17 -4.93
N LYS A 210 -28.56 1.66 -3.76
CA LYS A 210 -29.83 2.07 -3.12
C LYS A 210 -29.74 3.47 -2.50
N TYR A 211 -28.63 3.80 -1.85
CA TYR A 211 -28.39 5.14 -1.29
C TYR A 211 -28.22 6.21 -2.37
N MET A 212 -27.61 5.86 -3.52
CA MET A 212 -27.53 6.73 -4.69
C MET A 212 -28.93 7.14 -5.14
N ARG A 213 -29.87 6.19 -5.24
CA ARG A 213 -31.26 6.49 -5.62
C ARG A 213 -31.96 7.44 -4.65
N MET A 214 -31.71 7.32 -3.35
CA MET A 214 -32.27 8.24 -2.34
C MET A 214 -31.60 9.62 -2.35
N PHE A 215 -30.29 9.69 -2.54
CA PHE A 215 -29.56 10.95 -2.64
C PHE A 215 -29.99 11.73 -3.90
N TYR A 216 -30.17 11.06 -5.05
CA TYR A 216 -30.74 11.65 -6.26
C TYR A 216 -32.14 12.23 -6.03
N LEU A 217 -33.02 11.52 -5.30
CA LEU A 217 -34.37 12.01 -4.97
C LEU A 217 -34.38 13.24 -4.05
N LEU A 218 -33.38 13.39 -3.18
CA LEU A 218 -33.23 14.57 -2.31
C LEU A 218 -32.73 15.80 -3.08
N ILE A 219 -31.91 15.58 -4.11
CA ILE A 219 -31.42 16.64 -5.01
C ILE A 219 -32.55 17.17 -5.90
N GLU A 220 -33.41 16.30 -6.43
CA GLU A 220 -34.62 16.72 -7.17
C GLU A 220 -35.54 17.62 -6.34
N LYS A 221 -35.51 17.49 -5.01
CA LYS A 221 -36.28 18.32 -4.07
C LYS A 221 -35.58 19.62 -3.64
N GLY A 222 -34.39 19.92 -4.17
CA GLY A 222 -33.70 21.20 -3.94
C GLY A 222 -33.20 21.43 -2.50
N GLN A 223 -32.92 20.36 -1.75
CA GLN A 223 -32.49 20.46 -0.35
C GLN A 223 -31.03 20.95 -0.19
N PRO A 224 -30.69 21.70 0.88
CA PRO A 224 -29.31 22.09 1.22
C PRO A 224 -28.37 20.90 1.43
N LEU A 225 -27.07 21.07 1.14
CA LEU A 225 -26.08 19.99 1.25
C LEU A 225 -25.94 19.47 2.70
N ALA A 226 -26.02 20.36 3.69
CA ALA A 226 -26.02 20.00 5.10
C ALA A 226 -27.15 19.00 5.43
N ASP A 227 -28.37 19.25 4.94
CA ASP A 227 -29.51 18.36 5.19
C ASP A 227 -29.37 17.02 4.46
N GLN A 228 -28.83 17.04 3.24
CA GLN A 228 -28.54 15.82 2.47
C GLN A 228 -27.50 14.93 3.16
N LEU A 229 -26.44 15.54 3.70
CA LEU A 229 -25.40 14.85 4.46
C LEU A 229 -25.91 14.36 5.82
N THR A 230 -26.77 15.14 6.49
CA THR A 230 -27.40 14.74 7.75
C THR A 230 -28.34 13.55 7.54
N TRP A 231 -29.08 13.51 6.44
CA TRP A 231 -29.94 12.39 6.07
C TRP A 231 -29.13 11.14 5.73
N PHE A 232 -28.00 11.31 5.03
CA PHE A 232 -27.05 10.23 4.75
C PHE A 232 -26.48 9.66 6.06
N TYR A 233 -26.08 10.53 6.99
CA TYR A 233 -25.58 10.16 8.32
C TYR A 233 -26.67 9.51 9.19
N TYR A 234 -27.92 9.95 9.07
CA TYR A 234 -29.07 9.35 9.77
C TYR A 234 -29.38 7.94 9.26
N CYS A 235 -29.32 7.72 7.94
CA CYS A 235 -29.38 6.39 7.36
C CYS A 235 -28.26 5.48 7.85
N GLU A 236 -27.04 6.03 7.94
CA GLU A 236 -25.86 5.34 8.43
C GLU A 236 -26.02 4.91 9.90
N LEU A 237 -26.49 5.82 10.77
CA LEU A 237 -26.79 5.55 12.18
C LEU A 237 -27.89 4.51 12.37
N LEU A 238 -28.95 4.54 11.55
CA LEU A 238 -30.02 3.54 11.61
C LEU A 238 -29.50 2.15 11.24
N PHE A 239 -28.64 2.02 10.23
CA PHE A 239 -28.10 0.71 9.85
C PHE A 239 -27.09 0.16 10.86
N ILE A 240 -26.22 1.01 11.43
CA ILE A 240 -25.32 0.64 12.53
C ILE A 240 -26.12 0.17 13.75
N LYS A 241 -27.24 0.85 14.06
CA LYS A 241 -28.08 0.51 15.22
C LYS A 241 -28.92 -0.76 15.03
N TYR A 242 -29.33 -1.08 13.80
CA TYR A 242 -30.25 -2.20 13.53
C TYR A 242 -29.62 -3.45 12.91
N ASN A 243 -28.29 -3.47 12.66
CA ASN A 243 -27.55 -4.67 12.23
C ASN A 243 -28.19 -5.42 11.04
N ILE A 244 -28.80 -4.68 10.11
CA ILE A 244 -29.55 -5.26 8.99
C ILE A 244 -28.55 -5.66 7.90
N TYR A 245 -28.05 -6.89 7.98
CA TYR A 245 -27.34 -7.57 6.89
C TYR A 245 -28.36 -8.16 5.91
N TYR A 246 -28.24 -7.86 4.62
CA TYR A 246 -28.86 -8.65 3.56
C TYR A 246 -27.81 -9.01 2.51
N PHE A 247 -27.83 -10.28 2.11
CA PHE A 247 -26.96 -10.90 1.10
C PHE A 247 -27.02 -10.18 -0.26
#